data_AF-A0A1V2YDV3-F1
#
_entry.id   AF-A0A1V2YDV3-F1
#
_cell.length_a   1.000
_cell.length_b   1.000
_cell.length_c   1.000
_cell.angle_alpha   90.00
_cell.angle_beta   90.00
_cell.angle_gamma   90.00
#
_symmetry.space_group_name_H-M   'P 1'
#
loop_
_entity.id
_entity.type
_entity.pdbx_description
1 polymer ?
#
loop_
_entity_poly.entity_id
_entity_poly.type
_entity_poly.pdbx_seq_one_letter_code
_entity_poly.pdbx_strand_id
1 'polypeptide(L)' 'MIKRNKLSKQELQKLKLRQSLSEQLELLQDEMAIALNNFSNTTEPELLEYYTYTYKAKQIRHGYLLKELRQMYYE' A
#
# COMPACT_ATOMS: atom_id res chain seq x y z
N MET A 1 -21.31 -27.65 -22.49
CA MET A 1 -21.67 -27.08 -21.16
C MET A 1 -20.39 -26.69 -20.44
N ILE A 2 -20.07 -25.40 -20.36
CA ILE A 2 -18.90 -24.91 -19.62
C ILE A 2 -19.26 -24.99 -18.13
N LYS A 3 -18.65 -25.91 -17.38
CA LYS A 3 -18.79 -25.97 -15.92
C LYS A 3 -18.12 -24.72 -15.35
N ARG A 4 -18.90 -23.76 -14.84
CA ARG A 4 -18.39 -22.67 -14.00
C ARG A 4 -17.82 -23.32 -12.73
N ASN A 5 -16.49 -23.47 -12.66
CA ASN A 5 -15.84 -23.86 -11.42
C ASN A 5 -16.07 -22.75 -10.39
N LYS A 6 -16.83 -23.07 -9.35
CA LYS A 6 -17.06 -22.17 -8.23
C LYS A 6 -15.78 -22.15 -7.39
N LEU A 7 -15.20 -20.98 -7.20
CA LEU A 7 -14.06 -20.80 -6.29
C LEU A 7 -14.42 -21.32 -4.90
N SER A 8 -13.49 -22.03 -4.28
CA SER A 8 -13.61 -22.42 -2.88
C SER A 8 -13.67 -21.18 -1.98
N LYS A 9 -14.21 -21.35 -0.77
CA LYS A 9 -14.26 -20.28 0.24
C LYS A 9 -12.86 -19.72 0.53
N GLN A 10 -11.84 -20.57 0.54
CA GLN A 10 -10.45 -20.19 0.78
C GLN A 10 -9.87 -19.33 -0.34
N GLU A 11 -10.09 -19.71 -1.61
CA GLU A 11 -9.62 -18.92 -2.77
C GLU A 11 -10.30 -17.56 -2.84
N LEU A 12 -11.60 -17.51 -2.54
CA LEU A 12 -12.32 -16.24 -2.47
C LEU A 12 -11.77 -15.31 -1.37
N GLN A 13 -11.38 -15.89 -0.23
CA GLN A 13 -10.81 -15.12 0.87
C GLN A 13 -9.40 -14.60 0.54
N LYS A 14 -8.57 -15.42 -0.12
CA LYS A 14 -7.27 -14.98 -0.66
C LYS A 14 -7.43 -13.85 -1.68
N LEU A 15 -8.40 -13.94 -2.60
CA LEU A 15 -8.67 -12.87 -3.57
C LEU A 15 -9.06 -11.55 -2.91
N LYS A 16 -9.97 -11.59 -1.92
CA LYS A 16 -10.37 -10.40 -1.17
C LYS A 16 -9.21 -9.76 -0.40
N LEU A 17 -8.38 -10.58 0.23
CA LEU A 17 -7.20 -10.10 0.95
C LEU A 17 -6.20 -9.44 -0.01
N ARG A 18 -5.93 -10.06 -1.16
CA ARG A 18 -5.07 -9.50 -2.21
C ARG A 18 -5.58 -8.16 -2.70
N GLN A 19 -6.88 -8.07 -2.98
CA GLN A 19 -7.51 -6.83 -3.42
C GLN A 19 -7.36 -5.74 -2.36
N SER A 20 -7.65 -6.06 -1.09
CA SER A 20 -7.51 -5.10 0.02
C SER A 20 -6.06 -4.63 0.21
N LEU A 21 -5.07 -5.51 0.05
CA LEU A 21 -3.66 -5.11 0.13
C LEU A 21 -3.24 -4.21 -1.04
N SER A 22 -3.76 -4.47 -2.25
CA SER A 22 -3.52 -3.61 -3.42
C SER A 22 -4.11 -2.22 -3.21
N GLU A 23 -5.36 -2.13 -2.77
CA GLU A 23 -6.05 -0.86 -2.49
C GLU A 23 -5.31 -0.07 -1.40
N GLN A 24 -4.81 -0.74 -0.36
CA GLN A 24 -4.00 -0.10 0.68
C GLN A 24 -2.64 0.40 0.16
N LEU A 25 -2.02 -0.30 -0.78
CA LEU A 25 -0.76 0.12 -1.40
C LEU A 25 -0.97 1.36 -2.27
N GLU A 26 -2.02 1.37 -3.09
CA GLU A 26 -2.38 2.50 -3.95
C GLU A 26 -2.63 3.76 -3.10
N LEU A 27 -3.49 3.64 -2.08
CA LEU A 27 -3.79 4.75 -1.18
C LEU A 27 -2.52 5.27 -0.48
N LEU A 28 -1.66 4.38 -0.01
CA LEU A 28 -0.41 4.78 0.63
C LEU A 28 0.55 5.49 -0.32
N GLN A 29 0.60 5.07 -1.59
CA GLN A 29 1.40 5.72 -2.62
C GLN A 29 0.89 7.14 -2.91
N ASP A 30 -0.43 7.33 -2.98
CA ASP A 30 -1.04 8.65 -3.12
C ASP A 30 -0.70 9.55 -1.93
N GLU A 31 -0.82 9.03 -0.70
CA GLU A 31 -0.45 9.76 0.51
C GLU A 31 1.04 10.15 0.53
N MET A 32 1.92 9.28 0.04
CA MET A 32 3.35 9.56 -0.09
C MET A 32 3.61 10.64 -1.14
N ALA A 33 2.92 10.60 -2.28
CA ALA A 33 3.03 11.61 -3.33
C ALA A 33 2.56 12.99 -2.83
N ILE A 34 1.46 13.04 -2.08
CA ILE A 34 0.97 14.28 -1.45
C ILE A 34 1.99 14.81 -0.44
N ALA A 35 2.53 13.95 0.44
CA ALA A 35 3.53 14.36 1.43
C ALA A 35 4.80 14.93 0.76
N LEU A 36 5.27 14.30 -0.33
CA LEU A 36 6.43 14.75 -1.08
C LEU A 36 6.16 16.08 -1.82
N ASN A 37 4.98 16.24 -2.42
CA ASN A 37 4.57 17.48 -3.06
C ASN A 37 4.54 18.63 -2.05
N ASN A 38 3.97 18.41 -0.86
CA ASN A 38 3.92 19.42 0.19
C ASN A 38 5.32 19.75 0.72
N PHE A 39 6.16 18.74 0.94
CA PHE A 39 7.56 18.92 1.34
C PHE A 39 8.33 19.81 0.35
N SER A 40 8.14 19.57 -0.95
CA SER A 40 8.87 20.29 -2.00
C SER A 40 8.54 21.78 -2.06
N ASN A 41 7.40 22.19 -1.50
CA ASN A 41 6.93 23.58 -1.47
C ASN A 41 7.11 24.24 -0.09
N THR A 42 7.74 23.55 0.87
CA THR A 42 7.88 24.01 2.25
C THR A 42 9.26 24.61 2.48
N THR A 43 9.35 25.67 3.29
CA THR A 43 10.64 26.28 3.69
C THR A 43 10.83 26.36 5.20
N GLU A 44 9.75 26.20 5.95
CA GLU A 44 9.67 26.22 7.40
C GLU A 44 10.37 24.97 7.96
N PRO A 45 11.46 25.12 8.75
CA PRO A 45 12.25 23.98 9.22
C PRO A 45 11.46 22.90 9.97
N GLU A 46 10.51 23.31 10.80
CA GLU A 46 9.63 22.42 11.56
C GLU A 46 8.69 21.61 10.67
N LEU A 47 8.22 22.19 9.56
CA LEU A 47 7.39 21.50 8.58
C LEU A 47 8.23 20.56 7.71
N LEU A 48 9.47 20.94 7.37
CA LEU A 48 10.41 20.05 6.68
C LEU A 48 10.69 18.78 7.50
N GLU A 49 10.93 18.94 8.80
CA GLU A 49 11.13 17.82 9.71
C GLU A 49 9.88 16.95 9.82
N TYR A 50 8.71 17.56 9.99
CA TYR A 50 7.42 16.86 10.02
C TYR A 50 7.17 16.01 8.76
N TYR A 51 7.34 16.59 7.57
CA TYR A 51 7.13 15.87 6.32
C TYR A 51 8.18 14.79 6.10
N THR A 52 9.42 14.99 6.52
CA THR A 52 10.47 13.97 6.46
C THR A 52 10.09 12.74 7.29
N TYR A 53 9.68 12.94 8.55
CA TYR A 53 9.24 11.83 9.40
C TYR A 53 7.99 11.16 8.84
N THR A 54 7.02 11.95 8.39
CA THR A 54 5.77 11.46 7.82
C THR A 54 6.02 10.58 6.60
N TYR A 55 6.89 11.01 5.69
CA TYR A 55 7.25 10.26 4.49
C TYR A 55 7.98 8.96 4.85
N LYS A 56 8.94 9.02 5.78
CA LYS A 56 9.70 7.84 6.24
C LYS A 56 8.79 6.79 6.88
N ALA A 57 7.84 7.21 7.71
CA ALA A 57 6.86 6.29 8.32
C ALA A 57 6.00 5.60 7.25
N LYS A 58 5.53 6.35 6.24
CA LYS A 58 4.78 5.80 5.11
C LYS A 58 5.62 4.84 4.27
N GLN A 59 6.89 5.15 4.03
CA GLN A 59 7.82 4.26 3.31
C GLN A 59 8.02 2.92 4.03
N ILE A 60 8.11 2.90 5.36
CA ILE A 60 8.19 1.65 6.15
C ILE A 60 6.91 0.82 5.95
N ARG A 61 5.73 1.45 6.04
CA ARG A 61 4.45 0.78 5.80
C ARG A 61 4.34 0.24 4.38
N HIS A 62 4.86 0.97 3.39
CA HIS A 62 4.88 0.55 1.99
C HIS A 62 5.72 -0.71 1.79
N GLY A 63 6.91 -0.75 2.39
CA GLY A 63 7.78 -1.94 2.39
C GLY A 63 7.11 -3.17 3.03
N TYR A 64 6.37 -2.97 4.12
CA TYR A 64 5.58 -4.02 4.77
C TYR A 64 4.49 -4.55 3.83
N LEU A 65 3.63 -3.69 3.28
CA LEU A 65 2.54 -4.11 2.41
C LEU A 65 3.05 -4.82 1.14
N LEU A 66 4.17 -4.36 0.56
CA LEU A 66 4.81 -5.06 -0.55
C LEU A 66 5.37 -6.44 -0.17
N LYS A 67 5.82 -6.63 1.06
CA LYS A 67 6.25 -7.94 1.55
C LYS A 67 5.05 -8.88 1.67
N GLU A 68 3.97 -8.43 2.30
CA GLU A 68 2.73 -9.20 2.45
C GLU A 68 2.17 -9.60 1.07
N LEU A 69 2.09 -8.64 0.14
CA LEU A 69 1.60 -8.89 -1.21
C LEU A 69 2.48 -9.92 -1.94
N ARG A 70 3.81 -9.84 -1.81
CA ARG A 70 4.74 -10.82 -2.41
C ARG A 70 4.55 -12.22 -1.83
N GLN A 71 4.41 -12.34 -0.51
CA GLN A 71 4.17 -13.64 0.12
C GLN A 71 2.91 -14.29 -0.45
N MET A 72 1.85 -13.52 -0.74
CA MET A 72 0.65 -14.08 -1.40
C MET A 72 0.85 -14.62 -2.82
N TYR A 73 1.89 -14.20 -3.55
CA TYR A 73 2.17 -14.69 -4.91
C TYR A 73 3.19 -15.82 -4.96
N TYR A 74 4.10 -15.89 -3.98
CA TYR A 74 5.23 -16.82 -3.97
C TYR A 74 5.10 -17.93 -2.91
N GLU A 75 4.09 -17.88 -2.03
CA GLU A 75 3.69 -18.95 -1.09
C GLU A 75 2.26 -19.47 -1.39
#